data_AF-A0A3N5QCV7-F1
#
_entry.id   AF-A0A3N5QCV7-F1
#
_cell.length_a   1.000
_cell.length_b   1.000
_cell.length_c   1.000
_cell.angle_alpha   90.00
_cell.angle_beta   90.00
_cell.angle_gamma   90.00
#
_symmetry.space_group_name_H-M   'P 1'
#
loop_
_entity.id
_entity.type
_entity.pdbx_description
1 polymer ?
#
loop_
_entity_poly.entity_id
_entity_poly.type
_entity_poly.pdbx_seq_one_letter_code
_entity_poly.pdbx_strand_id
1 'polypeptide(L)'
;MSEQVNQKNHYKVLIIGSGPAGLTAAIYASRANLNPVIFEGMQPGGQLTITTEVENYPGFEHGIDGPALMDVMRKQAQRFGAQSFYKEITEVDFSSRPFKVKSYDENYTADSIIISTGASAKLLGLESENKYMGYGVSACATCDGFFFKGLKVIVVGGGDTAMEEANFLTKFADEVTIIHRRDEFRASKIMTERVQKNPKIKLLTNKVIKEVIGTEENGRKSMTGVILKDTKDGSTTEFKADGLFIGIGHQPNTKLFNGILDMDETGYLKIKPGSTYTNIEGV
;
A
#
# COMPACT_ATOMS: atom_id res chain seq x y z
N MET A 1 38.67 -19.02 7.66
CA MET A 1 38.47 -18.11 8.81
C MET A 1 36.98 -18.03 9.06
N SER A 2 36.50 -18.78 10.05
CA SER A 2 35.10 -18.79 10.47
C SER A 2 34.75 -17.45 11.10
N GLU A 3 33.81 -16.72 10.50
CA GLU A 3 33.14 -15.59 11.16
C GLU A 3 32.50 -16.12 12.44
N GLN A 4 33.09 -15.77 13.59
CA GLN A 4 32.44 -15.96 14.87
C GLN A 4 31.19 -15.08 14.86
N VAL A 5 30.03 -15.70 14.71
CA VAL A 5 28.73 -15.04 14.84
C VAL A 5 28.71 -14.39 16.23
N ASN A 6 28.78 -13.07 16.25
CA ASN A 6 28.65 -12.30 17.47
C ASN A 6 27.24 -12.59 18.02
N GLN A 7 27.12 -13.36 19.12
CA GLN A 7 25.84 -13.80 19.72
C GLN A 7 24.87 -12.63 20.00
N LYS A 8 25.35 -11.40 20.00
CA LYS A 8 24.59 -10.18 20.29
C LYS A 8 23.52 -9.81 19.25
N ASN A 9 23.63 -10.27 18.00
CA ASN A 9 22.73 -9.93 16.89
C ASN A 9 22.02 -11.15 16.27
N HIS A 10 21.83 -12.21 17.05
CA HIS A 10 21.11 -13.42 16.62
C HIS A 10 19.70 -13.47 17.21
N TYR A 11 18.71 -13.84 16.39
CA TYR A 11 17.29 -13.87 16.76
C TYR A 11 16.61 -15.17 16.30
N LYS A 12 15.69 -15.71 17.10
CA LYS A 12 14.89 -16.86 16.64
C LYS A 12 13.94 -16.47 15.50
N VAL A 13 13.36 -15.28 15.58
CA VAL A 13 12.43 -14.73 14.59
C VAL A 13 12.82 -13.29 14.31
N LEU A 14 13.12 -12.98 13.05
CA LEU A 14 13.39 -11.63 12.57
C LEU A 14 12.31 -11.22 11.56
N ILE A 15 11.68 -10.09 11.81
CA ILE A 15 10.55 -9.56 11.04
C ILE A 15 11.05 -8.35 10.25
N ILE A 16 10.90 -8.38 8.93
CA ILE A 16 11.24 -7.26 8.04
C ILE A 16 9.95 -6.52 7.69
N GLY A 17 9.77 -5.32 8.22
CA GLY A 17 8.57 -4.52 8.06
C GLY A 17 7.76 -4.36 9.35
N SER A 18 7.15 -3.19 9.51
CA SER A 18 6.48 -2.75 10.75
C SER A 18 5.04 -2.32 10.54
N GLY A 19 4.42 -2.72 9.42
CA GLY A 19 2.97 -2.55 9.23
C GLY A 19 2.15 -3.50 10.12
N PRO A 20 0.82 -3.54 9.94
CA PRO A 20 -0.06 -4.41 10.72
C PRO A 20 0.35 -5.88 10.71
N ALA A 21 0.82 -6.39 9.57
CA ALA A 21 1.27 -7.77 9.44
C ALA A 21 2.49 -8.07 10.32
N GLY A 22 3.53 -7.24 10.23
CA GLY A 22 4.77 -7.40 11.01
C GLY A 22 4.53 -7.24 12.51
N LEU A 23 3.75 -6.24 12.91
CA LEU A 23 3.42 -6.01 14.32
C LEU A 23 2.54 -7.12 14.89
N THR A 24 1.59 -7.65 14.12
CA THR A 24 0.79 -8.81 14.53
C THR A 24 1.68 -10.05 14.69
N ALA A 25 2.55 -10.33 13.72
CA ALA A 25 3.49 -11.44 13.82
C ALA A 25 4.38 -11.32 15.07
N ALA A 26 4.86 -10.10 15.37
CA ALA A 26 5.65 -9.83 16.57
C ALA A 26 4.87 -10.06 17.86
N ILE A 27 3.60 -9.65 17.94
CA ILE A 27 2.74 -9.91 19.11
C ILE A 27 2.66 -11.42 19.37
N TYR A 28 2.37 -12.22 18.34
CA TYR A 28 2.24 -13.67 18.49
C TYR A 28 3.57 -14.36 18.83
N ALA A 29 4.66 -14.02 18.13
CA ALA A 29 5.98 -14.57 18.40
C ALA A 29 6.48 -14.22 19.81
N SER A 30 6.24 -12.98 20.27
CA SER A 30 6.59 -12.55 21.62
C SER A 30 5.82 -13.32 22.69
N ARG A 31 4.51 -13.51 22.50
CA ARG A 31 3.67 -14.31 23.40
C ARG A 31 4.05 -15.78 23.44
N ALA A 32 4.71 -16.28 22.40
CA ALA A 32 5.31 -17.62 22.35
C ALA A 32 6.73 -17.69 22.96
N ASN A 33 7.19 -16.63 23.64
CA ASN A 33 8.54 -16.52 24.22
C ASN A 33 9.68 -16.68 23.20
N LEU A 34 9.47 -16.21 21.96
CA LEU A 34 10.49 -16.24 20.90
C LEU A 34 11.34 -14.97 20.82
N ASN A 35 11.01 -13.92 21.60
CA ASN A 35 11.72 -12.64 21.65
C ASN A 35 12.06 -12.09 20.24
N PRO A 36 11.05 -11.84 19.38
CA PRO A 36 11.27 -11.43 18.00
C PRO A 36 11.89 -10.03 17.93
N VAL A 37 12.59 -9.76 16.83
CA VAL A 37 13.02 -8.41 16.45
C VAL A 37 12.31 -7.97 15.17
N ILE A 38 11.94 -6.69 15.12
CA ILE A 38 11.28 -6.06 13.99
C ILE A 38 12.21 -4.99 13.43
N PHE A 39 12.51 -5.07 12.14
CA PHE A 39 13.18 -4.00 11.39
C PHE A 39 12.11 -3.11 10.77
N GLU A 40 11.98 -1.91 11.31
CA GLU A 40 10.84 -1.05 11.00
C GLU A 40 10.93 -0.38 9.63
N GLY A 41 12.13 -0.30 9.04
CA GLY A 41 12.39 0.34 7.75
C GLY A 41 12.21 1.85 7.78
N MET A 42 12.15 2.45 6.58
CA MET A 42 12.09 3.90 6.40
C MET A 42 10.73 4.54 6.75
N GLN A 43 9.66 3.73 6.80
CA GLN A 43 8.32 4.18 7.16
C GLN A 43 7.72 3.29 8.27
N PRO A 44 8.09 3.52 9.54
CA PRO A 44 7.62 2.72 10.66
C PRO A 44 6.10 2.78 10.80
N GLY A 45 5.43 1.63 10.80
CA GLY A 45 3.95 1.54 10.79
C GLY A 45 3.35 1.36 9.39
N GLY A 46 4.13 1.56 8.33
CA GLY A 46 3.71 1.34 6.95
C GLY A 46 2.62 2.30 6.47
N GLN A 47 1.83 1.87 5.48
CA GLN A 47 0.88 2.73 4.77
C GLN A 47 -0.20 3.37 5.65
N LEU A 48 -0.52 2.79 6.81
CA LEU A 48 -1.49 3.41 7.72
C LEU A 48 -0.98 4.72 8.31
N THR A 49 0.33 5.00 8.32
CA THR A 49 0.83 6.28 8.86
C THR A 49 0.59 7.48 7.96
N ILE A 50 0.10 7.28 6.75
CA ILE A 50 -0.22 8.35 5.79
C ILE A 50 -1.72 8.52 5.58
N THR A 51 -2.56 7.81 6.35
CA THR A 51 -4.00 8.06 6.43
C THR A 51 -4.36 8.65 7.78
N THR A 52 -5.35 9.54 7.79
CA THR A 52 -5.83 10.24 8.99
C THR A 52 -7.00 9.52 9.66
N GLU A 53 -7.75 8.68 8.94
CA GLU A 53 -8.97 8.06 9.45
C GLU A 53 -9.08 6.61 9.01
N VAL A 54 -9.27 5.71 9.98
CA VAL A 54 -9.44 4.27 9.78
C VAL A 54 -10.73 3.85 10.47
N GLU A 55 -11.78 3.62 9.69
CA GLU A 55 -13.10 3.21 10.20
C GLU A 55 -13.37 1.71 10.06
N ASN A 56 -12.52 0.99 9.33
CA ASN A 56 -12.75 -0.40 8.94
C ASN A 56 -11.81 -1.41 9.63
N TYR A 57 -11.03 -0.98 10.62
CA TYR A 57 -10.25 -1.88 11.45
C TYR A 57 -11.06 -2.28 12.71
N PRO A 58 -11.35 -3.58 12.92
CA PRO A 58 -12.25 -4.02 13.98
C PRO A 58 -11.68 -3.71 15.37
N GLY A 59 -12.57 -3.31 16.28
CA GLY A 59 -12.24 -2.94 17.67
C GLY A 59 -12.22 -1.43 17.95
N PHE A 60 -12.37 -0.59 16.92
CA PHE A 60 -12.45 0.87 17.04
C PHE A 60 -13.81 1.36 16.54
N GLU A 61 -14.83 1.32 17.40
CA GLU A 61 -16.23 1.67 17.06
C GLU A 61 -16.40 3.06 16.44
N HIS A 62 -15.57 4.02 16.88
CA HIS A 62 -15.59 5.41 16.42
C HIS A 62 -14.42 5.72 15.46
N GLY A 63 -13.82 4.69 14.86
CA GLY A 63 -12.62 4.84 14.06
C GLY A 63 -11.38 5.19 14.89
N ILE A 64 -10.24 5.29 14.21
CA ILE A 64 -8.96 5.69 14.80
C ILE A 64 -8.06 6.31 13.73
N ASP A 65 -7.21 7.25 14.15
CA ASP A 65 -6.15 7.79 13.30
C ASP A 65 -5.14 6.69 12.93
N GLY A 66 -4.68 6.67 11.67
CA GLY A 66 -3.81 5.62 11.16
C GLY A 66 -2.48 5.50 11.92
N PRO A 67 -1.71 6.59 12.09
CA PRO A 67 -0.57 6.63 13.00
C PRO A 67 -0.88 6.16 14.42
N ALA A 68 -2.00 6.57 15.01
CA ALA A 68 -2.40 6.14 16.35
C ALA A 68 -2.65 4.63 16.44
N LEU A 69 -3.29 4.03 15.43
CA LEU A 69 -3.48 2.58 15.34
C LEU A 69 -2.13 1.83 15.30
N MET A 70 -1.17 2.32 14.52
CA MET A 70 0.17 1.72 14.43
C MET A 70 0.95 1.84 15.74
N ASP A 71 0.82 2.97 16.44
CA ASP A 71 1.41 3.13 17.76
C ASP A 71 0.82 2.16 18.80
N VAL A 72 -0.50 1.96 18.79
CA VAL A 72 -1.17 0.97 19.66
C VAL A 72 -0.63 -0.44 19.39
N MET A 73 -0.55 -0.86 18.12
CA MET A 73 -0.02 -2.18 17.75
C MET A 73 1.46 -2.34 18.13
N ARG A 74 2.28 -1.30 17.92
CA ARG A 74 3.70 -1.30 18.31
C ARG A 74 3.88 -1.45 19.81
N LYS A 75 3.16 -0.64 20.60
CA LYS A 75 3.17 -0.72 22.07
C LYS A 75 2.71 -2.09 22.57
N GLN A 76 1.72 -2.71 21.91
CA GLN A 76 1.28 -4.05 22.24
C GLN A 76 2.37 -5.11 21.98
N ALA A 77 3.07 -5.03 20.85
CA ALA A 77 4.20 -5.92 20.56
C ALA A 77 5.33 -5.77 21.60
N GLN A 78 5.73 -4.53 21.88
CA GLN A 78 6.78 -4.21 22.84
C GLN A 78 6.43 -4.64 24.27
N ARG A 79 5.16 -4.50 24.68
CA ARG A 79 4.67 -4.98 25.98
C ARG A 79 4.93 -6.47 26.20
N PHE A 80 4.91 -7.28 25.15
CA PHE A 80 5.19 -8.71 25.22
C PHE A 80 6.66 -9.08 24.99
N GLY A 81 7.54 -8.09 24.78
CA GLY A 81 8.99 -8.31 24.65
C GLY A 81 9.54 -8.25 23.23
N ALA A 82 8.75 -7.85 22.23
CA ALA A 82 9.27 -7.59 20.89
C ALA A 82 10.28 -6.43 20.92
N GLN A 83 11.40 -6.59 20.22
CA GLN A 83 12.35 -5.51 19.98
C GLN A 83 12.06 -4.84 18.64
N SER A 84 12.15 -3.51 18.59
CA SER A 84 12.03 -2.74 17.34
C SER A 84 13.33 -2.04 17.04
N PHE A 85 13.84 -2.19 15.82
CA PHE A 85 14.93 -1.40 15.29
C PHE A 85 14.44 -0.50 14.18
N TYR A 86 14.65 0.80 14.36
CA TYR A 86 14.48 1.78 13.31
C TYR A 86 15.67 1.70 12.33
N LYS A 87 15.68 0.62 11.56
CA LYS A 87 16.73 0.23 10.62
C LYS A 87 16.10 -0.40 9.38
N GLU A 88 16.71 -0.16 8.23
CA GLU A 88 16.34 -0.78 6.96
C GLU A 88 17.23 -2.01 6.71
N ILE A 89 16.63 -3.13 6.33
CA ILE A 89 17.39 -4.28 5.83
C ILE A 89 17.73 -4.01 4.36
N THR A 90 19.02 -3.99 4.06
CA THR A 90 19.55 -3.65 2.74
C THR A 90 20.01 -4.88 1.96
N GLU A 91 20.37 -5.97 2.65
CA GLU A 91 20.79 -7.23 2.02
C GLU A 91 20.28 -8.43 2.82
N VAL A 92 20.02 -9.54 2.12
CA VAL A 92 19.62 -10.83 2.72
C VAL A 92 20.35 -11.98 2.03
N ASP A 93 20.67 -13.01 2.80
CA ASP A 93 21.16 -14.30 2.31
C ASP A 93 20.38 -15.43 2.99
N PHE A 94 19.54 -16.09 2.18
CA PHE A 94 18.68 -17.21 2.59
C PHE A 94 19.19 -18.57 2.11
N SER A 95 20.43 -18.64 1.62
CA SER A 95 21.02 -19.88 1.09
C SER A 95 21.43 -20.88 2.18
N SER A 96 21.59 -20.43 3.43
CA SER A 96 22.00 -21.25 4.57
C SER A 96 21.34 -20.78 5.86
N ARG A 97 21.30 -21.66 6.87
CA ARG A 97 20.79 -21.35 8.22
C ARG A 97 21.93 -21.25 9.25
N PRO A 98 21.84 -20.35 10.25
CA PRO A 98 20.81 -19.32 10.39
C PRO A 98 20.89 -18.30 9.24
N PHE A 99 19.74 -17.81 8.82
CA PHE A 99 19.63 -16.83 7.74
C PHE A 99 20.40 -15.57 8.10
N LYS A 100 21.00 -14.93 7.11
CA LYS A 100 21.77 -13.68 7.32
C LYS A 100 21.00 -12.52 6.73
N VAL A 101 20.93 -11.42 7.47
CA VAL A 101 20.40 -10.15 6.99
C VAL A 101 21.32 -9.02 7.42
N LYS A 102 21.36 -7.96 6.64
CA LYS A 102 22.26 -6.83 6.86
C LYS A 102 21.50 -5.52 6.81
N SER A 103 21.83 -4.63 7.73
CA SER A 103 21.36 -3.25 7.75
C SER A 103 22.60 -2.36 7.72
N TYR A 104 22.95 -1.84 6.54
CA TYR A 104 24.18 -1.08 6.31
C TYR A 104 25.42 -1.81 6.86
N ASP A 105 26.11 -1.27 7.85
CA ASP A 105 27.35 -1.86 8.38
C ASP A 105 27.12 -2.96 9.43
N GLU A 106 25.85 -3.25 9.75
CA GLU A 106 25.51 -4.22 10.79
C GLU A 106 24.93 -5.51 10.23
N ASN A 107 25.51 -6.63 10.67
CA ASN A 107 25.05 -7.98 10.33
C ASN A 107 24.19 -8.57 11.45
N TYR A 108 23.16 -9.29 11.04
CA TYR A 108 22.21 -9.98 11.90
C TYR A 108 21.99 -11.41 11.38
N THR A 109 21.60 -12.30 12.27
CA THR A 109 21.22 -13.66 11.89
C THR A 109 19.90 -14.07 12.50
N ALA A 110 19.15 -14.94 11.82
CA ALA A 110 17.93 -15.49 12.38
C ALA A 110 17.62 -16.94 11.99
N ASP A 111 16.98 -17.68 12.90
CA ASP A 111 16.52 -19.05 12.60
C ASP A 111 15.35 -19.05 11.61
N SER A 112 14.52 -18.00 11.66
CA SER A 112 13.39 -17.78 10.76
C SER A 112 13.21 -16.29 10.43
N ILE A 113 12.69 -16.02 9.24
CA ILE A 113 12.41 -14.68 8.73
C ILE A 113 10.91 -14.56 8.48
N ILE A 114 10.33 -13.41 8.81
CA ILE A 114 8.97 -13.04 8.37
C ILE A 114 9.09 -11.78 7.52
N ILE A 115 8.71 -11.89 6.25
CA ILE A 115 8.70 -10.75 5.34
C ILE A 115 7.32 -10.09 5.39
N SER A 116 7.30 -8.83 5.81
CA SER A 116 6.08 -8.02 5.94
C SER A 116 6.31 -6.59 5.44
N THR A 117 7.15 -6.46 4.40
CA THR A 117 7.56 -5.18 3.80
C THR A 117 6.44 -4.43 3.07
N GLY A 118 5.30 -5.10 2.83
CA GLY A 118 4.10 -4.52 2.26
C GLY A 118 4.26 -4.16 0.78
N ALA A 119 3.43 -3.22 0.35
CA ALA A 119 3.46 -2.64 -0.99
C ALA A 119 3.18 -1.13 -0.85
N SER A 120 3.53 -0.37 -1.87
CA SER A 120 3.23 1.06 -1.95
C SER A 120 2.27 1.31 -3.09
N ALA A 121 1.25 2.14 -2.87
CA ALA A 121 0.38 2.59 -3.96
C ALA A 121 1.19 3.26 -5.06
N LYS A 122 0.91 2.93 -6.32
CA LYS A 122 1.48 3.65 -7.46
C LYS A 122 0.71 4.96 -7.60
N LEU A 123 1.45 6.06 -7.63
CA LEU A 123 0.92 7.41 -7.82
C LEU A 123 1.23 7.92 -9.24
N LEU A 124 0.57 9.00 -9.66
CA LEU A 124 0.83 9.67 -10.93
C LEU A 124 2.16 10.43 -10.92
N GLY A 125 2.65 10.81 -9.75
CA GLY A 125 3.90 11.53 -9.56
C GLY A 125 3.75 13.04 -9.78
N LEU A 126 2.55 13.58 -9.56
CA LEU A 126 2.27 15.00 -9.72
C LEU A 126 2.45 15.75 -8.39
N GLU A 127 3.05 16.94 -8.41
CA GLU A 127 3.13 17.78 -7.21
C GLU A 127 1.73 18.15 -6.69
N SER A 128 0.79 18.40 -7.59
CA SER A 128 -0.61 18.68 -7.26
C SER A 128 -1.35 17.47 -6.68
N GLU A 129 -1.01 16.24 -7.11
CA GLU A 129 -1.52 15.01 -6.50
C GLU A 129 -1.09 14.92 -5.02
N ASN A 130 0.19 15.16 -4.73
CA ASN A 130 0.69 15.19 -3.35
C ASN A 130 0.05 16.31 -2.52
N LYS A 131 -0.18 17.49 -3.12
CA LYS A 131 -0.78 18.65 -2.43
C LYS A 131 -2.19 18.35 -1.90
N TYR A 132 -2.97 17.58 -2.64
CA TYR A 132 -4.38 17.27 -2.33
C TYR A 132 -4.60 15.84 -1.83
N MET A 133 -3.54 15.06 -1.58
CA MET A 133 -3.64 13.73 -0.96
C MET A 133 -4.30 13.85 0.42
N GLY A 134 -5.38 13.08 0.65
CA GLY A 134 -6.23 13.18 1.84
C GLY A 134 -7.21 14.37 1.84
N TYR A 135 -7.18 15.22 0.81
CA TYR A 135 -8.05 16.40 0.65
C TYR A 135 -8.85 16.32 -0.66
N GLY A 136 -9.33 15.12 -0.99
CA GLY A 136 -10.05 14.81 -2.24
C GLY A 136 -9.28 13.87 -3.16
N VAL A 137 -7.97 13.69 -2.97
CA VAL A 137 -7.17 12.66 -3.67
C VAL A 137 -6.93 11.47 -2.74
N SER A 138 -7.17 10.26 -3.24
CA SER A 138 -6.99 9.01 -2.52
C SER A 138 -6.38 7.93 -3.41
N ALA A 139 -5.65 7.00 -2.81
CA ALA A 139 -5.17 5.77 -3.46
C ALA A 139 -5.92 4.50 -2.97
N CYS A 140 -7.00 4.66 -2.21
CA CYS A 140 -7.78 3.54 -1.67
C CYS A 140 -9.29 3.85 -1.71
N ALA A 141 -9.97 3.37 -2.75
CA ALA A 141 -11.41 3.57 -2.89
C ALA A 141 -12.22 2.93 -1.75
N THR A 142 -11.77 1.78 -1.24
CA THR A 142 -12.44 1.06 -0.14
C THR A 142 -12.29 1.74 1.22
N CYS A 143 -11.23 2.53 1.39
CA CYS A 143 -10.98 3.31 2.59
C CYS A 143 -11.87 4.56 2.60
N ASP A 144 -11.83 5.35 1.51
CA ASP A 144 -12.35 6.71 1.54
C ASP A 144 -13.67 6.90 0.79
N GLY A 145 -14.12 5.88 0.03
CA GLY A 145 -15.28 5.99 -0.85
C GLY A 145 -16.58 6.41 -0.16
N PHE A 146 -16.73 6.09 1.13
CA PHE A 146 -17.89 6.50 1.94
C PHE A 146 -18.01 8.03 2.08
N PHE A 147 -16.89 8.75 2.19
CA PHE A 147 -16.87 10.21 2.33
C PHE A 147 -17.35 10.95 1.09
N PHE A 148 -17.40 10.27 -0.07
CA PHE A 148 -17.84 10.84 -1.34
C PHE A 148 -19.31 10.53 -1.69
N LYS A 149 -20.13 10.26 -0.67
CA LYS A 149 -21.56 9.99 -0.86
C LYS A 149 -22.27 11.20 -1.49
N GLY A 150 -22.95 10.96 -2.62
CA GLY A 150 -23.67 12.01 -3.36
C GLY A 150 -22.76 12.95 -4.16
N LEU A 151 -21.46 12.65 -4.26
CA LEU A 151 -20.49 13.47 -4.99
C LEU A 151 -20.09 12.85 -6.33
N LYS A 152 -19.33 13.60 -7.13
CA LYS A 152 -18.77 13.16 -8.41
C LYS A 152 -17.30 12.83 -8.24
N VAL A 153 -16.91 11.62 -8.60
CA VAL A 153 -15.53 11.14 -8.40
C VAL A 153 -14.89 10.66 -9.69
N ILE A 154 -13.58 10.75 -9.73
CA ILE A 154 -12.73 10.25 -10.81
C ILE A 154 -12.01 9.00 -10.32
N VAL A 155 -11.89 7.98 -11.17
CA VAL A 155 -10.93 6.88 -10.99
C VAL A 155 -9.93 6.91 -12.13
N VAL A 156 -8.64 6.94 -11.83
CA VAL A 156 -7.59 6.87 -12.85
C VAL A 156 -7.06 5.45 -12.95
N GLY A 157 -7.10 4.88 -14.15
CA GLY A 157 -6.53 3.57 -14.40
C GLY A 157 -7.22 2.84 -15.54
N GLY A 158 -6.82 1.61 -15.78
CA GLY A 158 -7.38 0.78 -16.86
C GLY A 158 -7.12 -0.71 -16.72
N GLY A 159 -6.73 -1.15 -15.53
CA GLY A 159 -6.66 -2.57 -15.17
C GLY A 159 -7.86 -2.95 -14.30
N ASP A 160 -7.93 -4.21 -13.88
CA ASP A 160 -9.06 -4.70 -13.06
C ASP A 160 -9.24 -3.90 -11.77
N THR A 161 -8.15 -3.47 -11.10
CA THR A 161 -8.20 -2.60 -9.91
C THR A 161 -9.07 -1.36 -10.14
N ALA A 162 -8.82 -0.60 -11.22
CA ALA A 162 -9.60 0.60 -11.53
C ALA A 162 -11.09 0.28 -11.77
N MET A 163 -11.39 -0.86 -12.40
CA MET A 163 -12.76 -1.26 -12.69
C MET A 163 -13.52 -1.74 -11.44
N GLU A 164 -12.83 -2.44 -10.54
CA GLU A 164 -13.37 -2.85 -9.24
C GLU A 164 -13.65 -1.64 -8.35
N GLU A 165 -12.68 -0.75 -8.23
CA GLU A 165 -12.81 0.47 -7.43
C GLU A 165 -13.90 1.40 -7.97
N ALA A 166 -13.96 1.60 -9.29
CA ALA A 166 -15.01 2.41 -9.89
C ALA A 166 -16.41 1.85 -9.59
N ASN A 167 -16.62 0.53 -9.74
CA ASN A 167 -17.89 -0.09 -9.37
C ASN A 167 -18.19 0.03 -7.88
N PHE A 168 -17.19 -0.16 -7.01
CA PHE A 168 -17.34 0.01 -5.57
C PHE A 168 -17.82 1.43 -5.23
N LEU A 169 -17.21 2.47 -5.83
CA LEU A 169 -17.54 3.86 -5.58
C LEU A 169 -18.97 4.22 -6.00
N THR A 170 -19.56 3.55 -7.01
CA THR A 170 -20.97 3.80 -7.40
C THR A 170 -22.00 3.50 -6.30
N LYS A 171 -21.61 2.78 -5.24
CA LYS A 171 -22.43 2.55 -4.05
C LYS A 171 -22.63 3.83 -3.22
N PHE A 172 -21.72 4.80 -3.34
CA PHE A 172 -21.71 6.03 -2.57
C PHE A 172 -21.85 7.27 -3.47
N ALA A 173 -20.99 7.38 -4.47
CA ALA A 173 -20.97 8.49 -5.41
C ALA A 173 -22.18 8.49 -6.35
N ASP A 174 -22.58 9.69 -6.77
CA ASP A 174 -23.65 9.87 -7.76
C ASP A 174 -23.14 9.61 -9.18
N GLU A 175 -21.88 9.97 -9.45
CA GLU A 175 -21.22 9.77 -10.74
C GLU A 175 -19.76 9.36 -10.52
N VAL A 176 -19.31 8.37 -11.27
CA VAL A 176 -17.91 7.93 -11.31
C VAL A 176 -17.41 8.07 -12.74
N THR A 177 -16.31 8.79 -12.96
CA THR A 177 -15.66 8.87 -14.28
C THR A 177 -14.33 8.15 -14.26
N ILE A 178 -14.19 7.11 -15.08
CA ILE A 178 -12.90 6.44 -15.27
C ILE A 178 -12.10 7.18 -16.33
N ILE A 179 -10.89 7.61 -15.96
CA ILE A 179 -9.96 8.29 -16.86
C ILE A 179 -8.82 7.35 -17.21
N HIS A 180 -8.62 7.14 -18.51
CA HIS A 180 -7.59 6.26 -19.02
C HIS A 180 -6.79 6.86 -20.17
N ARG A 181 -5.48 6.60 -20.15
CA ARG A 181 -4.52 7.18 -21.11
C ARG A 181 -4.55 6.56 -22.51
N ARG A 182 -5.22 5.44 -22.70
CA ARG A 182 -5.39 4.74 -23.99
C ARG A 182 -6.87 4.67 -24.34
N ASP A 183 -7.16 4.27 -25.56
CA ASP A 183 -8.49 3.89 -26.05
C ASP A 183 -8.94 2.51 -25.55
N GLU A 184 -7.99 1.61 -25.28
CA GLU A 184 -8.26 0.25 -24.80
C GLU A 184 -7.81 0.01 -23.36
N PHE A 185 -8.56 -0.82 -22.63
CA PHE A 185 -8.26 -1.21 -21.25
C PHE A 185 -7.48 -2.54 -21.20
N ARG A 186 -6.60 -2.67 -20.19
CA ARG A 186 -5.94 -3.94 -19.85
C ARG A 186 -6.84 -4.85 -18.99
N ALA A 187 -7.87 -4.28 -18.37
CA ALA A 187 -8.82 -5.01 -17.55
C ALA A 187 -9.40 -6.22 -18.29
N SER A 188 -9.76 -7.26 -17.53
CA SER A 188 -10.48 -8.40 -18.06
C SER A 188 -11.79 -7.98 -18.73
N LYS A 189 -12.24 -8.76 -19.72
CA LYS A 189 -13.48 -8.47 -20.47
C LYS A 189 -14.68 -8.33 -19.54
N ILE A 190 -14.80 -9.23 -18.56
CA ILE A 190 -15.89 -9.25 -17.57
C ILE A 190 -15.91 -7.95 -16.77
N MET A 191 -14.75 -7.47 -16.33
CA MET A 191 -14.66 -6.22 -15.55
C MET A 191 -14.98 -4.99 -16.39
N THR A 192 -14.51 -4.96 -17.64
CA THR A 192 -14.84 -3.89 -18.59
C THR A 192 -16.34 -3.84 -18.87
N GLU A 193 -16.97 -4.99 -19.13
CA GLU A 193 -18.41 -5.10 -19.36
C GLU A 193 -19.24 -4.65 -18.16
N ARG A 194 -18.83 -5.02 -16.93
CA ARG A 194 -19.50 -4.58 -15.69
C ARG A 194 -19.53 -3.06 -15.58
N VAL A 195 -18.40 -2.43 -15.83
CA VAL A 195 -18.29 -0.96 -15.82
C VAL A 195 -19.16 -0.33 -16.91
N GLN A 196 -19.10 -0.84 -18.14
CA GLN A 196 -19.90 -0.31 -19.27
C GLN A 196 -21.42 -0.42 -19.04
N LYS A 197 -21.87 -1.43 -18.30
CA LYS A 197 -23.29 -1.63 -17.97
C LYS A 197 -23.76 -0.77 -16.78
N ASN A 198 -22.85 -0.14 -16.04
CA ASN A 198 -23.20 0.64 -14.86
C ASN A 198 -23.54 2.10 -15.27
N PRO A 199 -24.80 2.55 -15.11
CA PRO A 199 -25.22 3.87 -15.60
C PRO A 199 -24.60 5.05 -14.83
N LYS A 200 -24.04 4.80 -13.63
CA LYS A 200 -23.31 5.82 -12.87
C LYS A 200 -21.86 5.98 -13.34
N ILE A 201 -21.35 5.10 -14.20
CA ILE A 201 -19.96 5.15 -14.66
C ILE A 201 -19.86 5.72 -16.06
N LYS A 202 -19.00 6.73 -16.22
CA LYS A 202 -18.58 7.28 -17.51
C LYS A 202 -17.14 6.89 -17.80
N LEU A 203 -16.84 6.66 -19.07
CA LEU A 203 -15.49 6.33 -19.53
C LEU A 203 -14.92 7.50 -20.32
N LEU A 204 -13.73 7.94 -19.93
CA LEU A 204 -12.99 9.00 -20.59
C LEU A 204 -11.58 8.49 -20.95
N THR A 205 -11.49 7.92 -22.15
CA THR A 205 -10.26 7.36 -22.72
C THR A 205 -9.39 8.41 -23.41
N ASN A 206 -8.14 8.07 -23.70
CA ASN A 206 -7.15 8.96 -24.33
C ASN A 206 -6.93 10.27 -23.55
N LYS A 207 -7.10 10.23 -22.23
CA LYS A 207 -6.87 11.37 -21.34
C LYS A 207 -5.91 10.98 -20.23
N VAL A 208 -5.06 11.92 -19.85
CA VAL A 208 -4.23 11.84 -18.63
C VAL A 208 -4.51 13.04 -17.74
N ILE A 209 -4.37 12.87 -16.43
CA ILE A 209 -4.36 14.00 -15.52
C ILE A 209 -3.02 14.71 -15.68
N LYS A 210 -3.10 15.98 -16.04
CA LYS A 210 -1.96 16.89 -16.08
C LYS A 210 -1.76 17.57 -14.73
N GLU A 211 -2.85 17.91 -14.05
CA GLU A 211 -2.83 18.63 -12.77
C GLU A 211 -4.10 18.36 -11.96
N VAL A 212 -3.97 18.26 -10.64
CA VAL A 212 -5.11 18.30 -9.71
C VAL A 212 -5.34 19.75 -9.27
N ILE A 213 -6.57 20.24 -9.39
CA ILE A 213 -6.94 21.60 -9.01
C ILE A 213 -7.88 21.59 -7.81
N GLY A 214 -7.86 22.68 -7.04
CA GLY A 214 -8.57 22.78 -5.78
C GLY A 214 -8.51 24.17 -5.17
N THR A 215 -9.21 24.34 -4.06
CA THR A 215 -9.23 25.57 -3.28
C THR A 215 -8.50 25.39 -1.96
N GLU A 216 -8.10 26.51 -1.36
CA GLU A 216 -7.57 26.56 0.00
C GLU A 216 -8.27 27.71 0.73
N GLU A 217 -9.17 27.36 1.64
CA GLU A 217 -9.98 28.31 2.40
C GLU A 217 -9.82 28.04 3.89
N ASN A 218 -9.53 29.08 4.67
CA ASN A 218 -9.32 28.98 6.12
C ASN A 218 -8.30 27.89 6.53
N GLY A 219 -7.26 27.70 5.72
CA GLY A 219 -6.22 26.68 5.95
C GLY A 219 -6.65 25.24 5.63
N ARG A 220 -7.85 25.02 5.07
CA ARG A 220 -8.31 23.72 4.59
C ARG A 220 -8.22 23.66 3.08
N LYS A 221 -7.58 22.60 2.58
CA LYS A 221 -7.49 22.29 1.15
C LYS A 221 -8.67 21.41 0.74
N SER A 222 -9.15 21.59 -0.47
CA SER A 222 -10.11 20.67 -1.10
C SER A 222 -9.85 20.62 -2.59
N MET A 223 -9.77 19.42 -3.16
CA MET A 223 -9.85 19.22 -4.59
C MET A 223 -11.21 19.72 -5.12
N THR A 224 -11.20 20.30 -6.32
CA THR A 224 -12.43 20.71 -7.05
C THR A 224 -12.47 20.19 -8.49
N GLY A 225 -11.39 19.58 -8.96
CA GLY A 225 -11.32 18.97 -10.27
C GLY A 225 -9.90 18.65 -10.71
N VAL A 226 -9.73 18.42 -12.00
CA VAL A 226 -8.45 18.12 -12.64
C VAL A 226 -8.33 18.84 -13.97
N ILE A 227 -7.10 19.13 -14.39
CA ILE A 227 -6.79 19.46 -15.78
C ILE A 227 -6.43 18.17 -16.49
N LEU A 228 -7.23 17.83 -17.50
CA LEU A 228 -6.99 16.70 -18.38
C LEU A 228 -6.18 17.15 -19.58
N LYS A 229 -5.24 16.31 -20.01
CA LYS A 229 -4.55 16.42 -21.29
C LYS A 229 -4.98 15.27 -22.20
N ASP A 230 -5.41 15.59 -23.41
CA ASP A 230 -5.65 14.58 -24.44
C ASP A 230 -4.33 13.99 -24.94
N THR A 231 -4.26 12.66 -25.04
CA THR A 231 -3.05 11.95 -25.47
C THR A 231 -2.88 11.92 -27.00
N LYS A 232 -3.90 12.31 -27.77
CA LYS A 232 -3.89 12.34 -29.23
C LYS A 232 -3.45 13.70 -29.77
N ASP A 233 -4.03 14.79 -29.25
CA ASP A 233 -3.78 16.15 -29.77
C ASP A 233 -3.09 17.08 -28.76
N GLY A 234 -2.93 16.66 -27.51
CA GLY A 234 -2.28 17.44 -26.46
C GLY A 234 -3.12 18.58 -25.90
N SER A 235 -4.37 18.76 -26.35
CA SER A 235 -5.30 19.75 -25.82
C SER A 235 -5.57 19.53 -24.35
N THR A 236 -5.83 20.62 -23.62
CA THR A 236 -6.13 20.57 -22.19
C THR A 236 -7.53 21.06 -21.90
N THR A 237 -8.20 20.40 -20.97
CA THR A 237 -9.57 20.74 -20.54
C THR A 237 -9.69 20.60 -19.03
N GLU A 238 -10.42 21.52 -18.40
CA GLU A 238 -10.80 21.37 -17.00
C GLU A 238 -11.94 20.37 -16.87
N PHE A 239 -11.83 19.48 -15.88
CA PHE A 239 -12.86 18.51 -15.54
C PHE A 239 -13.16 18.59 -14.05
N LYS A 240 -14.38 18.99 -13.71
CA LYS A 240 -14.82 19.16 -12.31
C LYS A 240 -15.17 17.82 -11.68
N ALA A 241 -14.67 17.60 -10.49
CA ALA A 241 -14.97 16.45 -9.65
C ALA A 241 -14.59 16.78 -8.21
N ASP A 242 -15.29 16.14 -7.27
CA ASP A 242 -15.08 16.34 -5.84
C ASP A 242 -13.99 15.39 -5.30
N GLY A 243 -13.72 14.28 -6.01
CA GLY A 243 -12.70 13.31 -5.62
C GLY A 243 -11.93 12.68 -6.78
N LEU A 244 -10.71 12.25 -6.51
CA LEU A 244 -9.81 11.55 -7.42
C LEU A 244 -9.22 10.31 -6.73
N PHE A 245 -9.50 9.14 -7.30
CA PHE A 245 -9.00 7.85 -6.85
C PHE A 245 -7.96 7.30 -7.81
N ILE A 246 -6.78 6.97 -7.29
CA ILE A 246 -5.62 6.51 -8.06
C ILE A 246 -5.64 4.96 -8.13
N GLY A 247 -6.41 4.42 -9.08
CA GLY A 247 -6.60 2.99 -9.30
C GLY A 247 -5.57 2.33 -10.23
N ILE A 248 -4.30 2.75 -10.18
CA ILE A 248 -3.23 2.24 -11.08
C ILE A 248 -2.41 1.09 -10.47
N GLY A 249 -2.88 0.55 -9.34
CA GLY A 249 -2.31 -0.61 -8.66
C GLY A 249 -1.22 -0.27 -7.66
N HIS A 250 -0.57 -1.31 -7.14
CA HIS A 250 0.47 -1.19 -6.12
C HIS A 250 1.81 -1.72 -6.64
N GLN A 251 2.89 -1.30 -6.00
CA GLN A 251 4.24 -1.83 -6.18
C GLN A 251 4.63 -2.60 -4.91
N PRO A 252 4.77 -3.94 -4.95
CA PRO A 252 5.27 -4.69 -3.81
C PRO A 252 6.70 -4.28 -3.45
N ASN A 253 6.99 -4.18 -2.15
CA ASN A 253 8.29 -3.78 -1.60
C ASN A 253 9.23 -5.00 -1.48
N THR A 254 9.46 -5.66 -2.61
CA THR A 254 10.06 -6.99 -2.68
C THR A 254 11.41 -7.03 -3.41
N LYS A 255 11.91 -5.88 -3.87
CA LYS A 255 13.18 -5.78 -4.63
C LYS A 255 14.36 -6.47 -3.94
N LEU A 256 14.40 -6.40 -2.60
CA LEU A 256 15.39 -7.05 -1.75
C LEU A 256 15.49 -8.57 -1.96
N PHE A 257 14.41 -9.21 -2.43
CA PHE A 257 14.29 -10.67 -2.56
C PHE A 257 14.38 -11.15 -4.00
N ASN A 258 14.67 -10.26 -4.96
CA ASN A 258 14.78 -10.60 -6.38
C ASN A 258 15.84 -11.68 -6.61
N GLY A 259 15.46 -12.76 -7.30
CA GLY A 259 16.36 -13.89 -7.55
C GLY A 259 16.61 -14.81 -6.34
N ILE A 260 15.97 -14.53 -5.20
CA ILE A 260 16.06 -15.32 -3.96
C ILE A 260 14.72 -16.03 -3.70
N LEU A 261 13.62 -15.28 -3.72
CA LEU A 261 12.27 -15.80 -3.52
C LEU A 261 11.47 -15.80 -4.82
N ASP A 262 10.59 -16.78 -4.95
CA ASP A 262 9.68 -16.87 -6.09
C ASP A 262 8.71 -15.69 -6.08
N MET A 263 8.54 -15.06 -7.24
CA MET A 263 7.61 -13.94 -7.43
C MET A 263 6.65 -14.21 -8.58
N ASP A 264 5.51 -13.52 -8.57
CA ASP A 264 4.64 -13.43 -9.74
C ASP A 264 5.13 -12.38 -10.74
N GLU A 265 4.47 -12.30 -11.88
CA GLU A 265 4.83 -11.39 -12.97
C GLU A 265 4.72 -9.90 -12.59
N THR A 266 4.04 -9.59 -11.49
CA THR A 266 3.87 -8.23 -10.96
C THR A 266 4.81 -7.91 -9.79
N GLY A 267 5.61 -8.89 -9.38
CA GLY A 267 6.65 -8.77 -8.35
C GLY A 267 6.18 -9.11 -6.93
N TYR A 268 4.97 -9.65 -6.73
CA TYR A 268 4.54 -10.12 -5.41
C TYR A 268 5.21 -11.44 -5.08
N LEU A 269 5.57 -11.64 -3.81
CA LEU A 269 6.09 -12.92 -3.33
C LEU A 269 5.03 -14.01 -3.49
N LYS A 270 5.40 -15.13 -4.10
CA LYS A 270 4.55 -16.31 -4.16
C LYS A 270 4.59 -17.03 -2.82
N ILE A 271 3.41 -17.42 -2.36
CA ILE A 271 3.23 -18.24 -1.17
C ILE A 271 2.49 -19.52 -1.53
N LYS A 272 2.67 -20.56 -0.73
CA LYS A 272 1.81 -21.74 -0.80
C LYS A 272 0.36 -21.33 -0.50
N PRO A 273 -0.62 -21.69 -1.36
CA PRO A 273 -2.01 -21.29 -1.15
C PRO A 273 -2.53 -21.69 0.24
N GLY A 274 -3.12 -20.73 0.95
CA GLY A 274 -3.66 -20.94 2.31
C GLY A 274 -2.63 -20.91 3.44
N SER A 275 -1.37 -20.56 3.18
CA SER A 275 -0.35 -20.34 4.22
C SER A 275 0.46 -19.06 3.95
N THR A 276 1.52 -18.83 4.74
CA THR A 276 2.51 -17.75 4.54
C THR A 276 3.87 -18.28 4.06
N TYR A 277 3.95 -19.56 3.68
CA TYR A 277 5.24 -20.19 3.33
C TYR A 277 5.71 -19.75 1.94
N THR A 278 6.97 -19.34 1.85
CA THR A 278 7.65 -19.08 0.58
C THR A 278 8.22 -20.37 -0.03
N ASN A 279 9.03 -20.25 -1.09
CA ASN A 279 9.79 -21.35 -1.67
C ASN A 279 11.01 -21.77 -0.81
N ILE A 280 11.40 -20.98 0.19
CA ILE A 280 12.50 -21.30 1.12
C ILE A 280 11.90 -21.63 2.49
N GLU A 281 12.12 -22.84 2.98
CA GLU A 281 11.65 -23.25 4.29
C GLU A 281 12.24 -22.33 5.38
N GLY A 282 11.39 -21.77 6.25
CA GLY A 282 11.80 -20.87 7.34
C GLY A 282 11.71 -19.36 6.99
N VAL A 283 11.32 -19.03 5.75
CA VAL A 283 11.03 -17.67 5.27
C VAL A 283 9.56 -17.56 4.83
#